data_AF-A0A6A5KEZ3-F1
#
_entry.id   AF-A0A6A5KEZ3-F1
#
_cell.length_a   1.000
_cell.length_b   1.000
_cell.length_c   1.000
_cell.angle_alpha   90.00
_cell.angle_beta   90.00
_cell.angle_gamma   90.00
#
_symmetry.space_group_name_H-M   'P 1'
#
loop_
_entity.id
_entity.type
_entity.pdbx_description
1 polymer ?
#
loop_
_entity_poly.entity_id
_entity_poly.type
_entity_poly.pdbx_seq_one_letter_code
_entity_poly.pdbx_strand_id
1 'polypeptide(L)'
;LRPPCLSLRGPQRRWAQVQDVRFHVTHDNQERILAKYREKLESKAREKGLSDIQQLKEQYKDRIAELRQQAIVPGATGPLTATTSPSPSTSASPSASASPPPPPQPGSPSAPPPGVKTLSSFLDVPKIRTLPEKEIQALWRLRHASNPQSIHFTLPATTFSQLLASAKQHPSFVLPVPRELPAEEAAAAAPQGQQGATSQQAAELHYLQFSHPHVDTTTLMFTTLAEFKLRGEFASPHTTITFHQELAQSHNLVLGQGLVVENKNVTVHDARWLVMCMQKFYVQSDQNQARSDLLDMFTRGDSAFQVERLIDEAEKIL
;
A
#
# COMPACT_ATOMS: atom_id res chain seq x y z
N LEU A 1 -40.22 -27.70 36.73
CA LEU A 1 -39.14 -26.70 36.61
C LEU A 1 -37.80 -27.43 36.43
N ARG A 2 -37.21 -27.28 35.23
CA ARG A 2 -35.86 -27.62 34.71
C ARG A 2 -35.21 -29.00 34.95
N PRO A 3 -34.87 -29.74 33.87
CA PRO A 3 -33.72 -30.64 33.85
C PRO A 3 -32.43 -29.89 33.44
N PRO A 4 -31.23 -30.45 33.75
CA PRO A 4 -29.94 -29.80 33.52
C PRO A 4 -29.43 -29.98 32.07
N CYS A 5 -28.62 -29.01 31.66
CA CYS A 5 -27.98 -28.89 30.36
C CYS A 5 -26.89 -29.96 30.19
N LEU A 6 -26.99 -30.79 29.15
CA LEU A 6 -25.88 -31.60 28.66
C LEU A 6 -25.43 -31.04 27.31
N SER A 7 -24.19 -30.57 27.29
CA SER A 7 -23.49 -30.05 26.13
C SER A 7 -23.34 -31.13 25.04
N LEU A 8 -24.16 -31.06 23.99
CA LEU A 8 -23.97 -31.84 22.77
C LEU A 8 -22.90 -31.15 21.91
N ARG A 9 -21.64 -31.60 22.04
CA ARG A 9 -20.62 -31.36 21.01
C ARG A 9 -21.01 -32.16 19.77
N GLY A 10 -21.65 -31.51 18.80
CA GLY A 10 -21.80 -32.07 17.47
C GLY A 10 -20.45 -32.08 16.72
N PRO A 11 -20.12 -33.12 15.94
CA PRO A 11 -18.93 -33.08 15.09
C PRO A 11 -19.16 -32.12 13.93
N GLN A 12 -18.43 -31.01 13.90
CA GLN A 12 -18.42 -30.08 12.77
C GLN A 12 -17.72 -30.74 11.57
N ARG A 13 -18.49 -31.25 10.60
CA ARG A 13 -17.96 -31.72 9.33
C ARG A 13 -17.52 -30.52 8.49
N ARG A 14 -16.22 -30.41 8.22
CA ARG A 14 -15.65 -29.42 7.30
C ARG A 14 -15.77 -29.92 5.86
N TRP A 15 -16.58 -29.24 5.05
CA TRP A 15 -16.67 -29.44 3.61
C TRP A 15 -15.71 -28.47 2.91
N ALA A 16 -14.40 -28.69 3.05
CA ALA A 16 -13.41 -27.97 2.27
C ALA A 16 -12.68 -28.98 1.40
N GLN A 17 -13.12 -29.13 0.15
CA GLN A 17 -12.28 -29.71 -0.89
C GLN A 17 -11.30 -28.62 -1.33
N VAL A 18 -10.00 -28.89 -1.17
CA VAL A 18 -8.94 -28.10 -1.78
C VAL A 18 -8.99 -28.42 -3.27
N GLN A 19 -9.55 -27.52 -4.08
CA GLN A 19 -9.33 -27.58 -5.51
C GLN A 19 -7.90 -27.12 -5.77
N ASP A 20 -7.08 -28.01 -6.32
CA ASP A 20 -5.71 -27.73 -6.70
C ASP A 20 -5.72 -26.82 -7.94
N VAL A 21 -5.84 -25.50 -7.75
CA VAL A 21 -5.91 -24.50 -8.84
C VAL A 21 -4.54 -24.28 -9.51
N ARG A 22 -3.56 -25.15 -9.22
CA ARG A 22 -2.16 -24.95 -9.60
C ARG A 22 -1.86 -25.22 -11.07
N PHE A 23 -2.77 -25.85 -11.81
CA PHE A 23 -2.54 -26.23 -13.21
C PHE A 23 -3.09 -25.23 -14.25
N HIS A 24 -3.95 -24.27 -13.87
CA HIS A 24 -4.59 -23.40 -14.86
C HIS A 24 -3.93 -22.03 -15.07
N VAL A 25 -3.08 -21.57 -14.15
CA VAL A 25 -2.58 -20.18 -14.15
C VAL A 25 -1.28 -19.98 -14.95
N THR A 26 -0.55 -21.05 -15.27
CA THR A 26 0.77 -20.91 -15.93
C THR A 26 0.69 -20.65 -17.43
N HIS A 27 -0.37 -21.12 -18.12
CA HIS A 27 -0.52 -20.93 -19.56
C HIS A 27 -0.91 -19.49 -19.93
N ASP A 28 -1.85 -18.90 -19.20
CA ASP A 28 -2.35 -17.53 -19.45
C ASP A 28 -1.25 -16.48 -19.30
N ASN A 29 -0.34 -16.67 -18.33
CA ASN A 29 0.77 -15.76 -18.10
C ASN A 29 1.77 -15.73 -19.28
N GLN A 30 2.05 -16.88 -19.91
CA GLN A 30 2.94 -16.92 -21.07
C GLN A 30 2.31 -16.24 -22.28
N GLU A 31 1.02 -16.47 -22.54
CA GLU A 31 0.29 -15.83 -23.65
C GLU A 31 0.18 -14.32 -23.46
N ARG A 32 -0.10 -13.85 -22.24
CA ARG A 32 -0.14 -12.42 -21.91
C ARG A 32 1.21 -11.74 -22.11
N ILE A 33 2.30 -12.40 -21.72
CA ILE A 33 3.66 -11.87 -21.94
C ILE A 33 3.98 -11.86 -23.44
N LEU A 34 3.67 -12.93 -24.17
CA LEU A 34 3.88 -12.96 -25.63
C LEU A 34 3.10 -11.85 -26.33
N ALA A 35 1.85 -11.60 -25.95
CA ALA A 35 1.05 -10.52 -26.49
C ALA A 35 1.69 -9.14 -26.27
N LYS A 36 2.20 -8.88 -25.05
CA LYS A 36 2.85 -7.61 -24.69
C LYS A 36 4.15 -7.33 -25.47
N TYR A 37 4.87 -8.39 -25.87
CA TYR A 37 6.17 -8.27 -26.54
C TYR A 37 6.15 -8.69 -28.02
N ARG A 38 4.97 -9.02 -28.58
CA ARG A 38 4.81 -9.54 -29.94
C ARG A 38 5.44 -8.64 -30.99
N GLU A 39 5.06 -7.37 -31.01
CA GLU A 39 5.55 -6.39 -32.00
C GLU A 39 7.08 -6.23 -31.96
N LYS A 40 7.68 -6.28 -30.76
CA LYS A 40 9.14 -6.22 -30.58
C LYS A 40 9.83 -7.49 -31.08
N LEU A 41 9.21 -8.65 -30.89
CA LEU A 41 9.72 -9.92 -31.40
C LEU A 41 9.61 -9.99 -32.93
N GLU A 42 8.52 -9.50 -33.51
CA GLU A 42 8.33 -9.41 -34.97
C GLU A 42 9.33 -8.43 -35.61
N SER A 43 9.57 -7.28 -34.99
CA SER A 43 10.59 -6.32 -35.44
C SER A 43 11.99 -6.94 -35.44
N LYS A 44 12.36 -7.64 -34.36
CA LYS A 44 13.64 -8.37 -34.29
C LYS A 44 13.74 -9.55 -35.24
N ALA A 45 12.63 -10.22 -35.55
CA ALA A 45 12.60 -11.28 -36.55
C ALA A 45 12.88 -10.70 -37.94
N ARG A 46 12.22 -9.59 -38.30
CA ARG A 46 12.44 -8.87 -39.56
C ARG A 46 13.87 -8.35 -39.71
N GLU A 47 14.45 -7.78 -38.65
CA GLU A 47 15.84 -7.31 -38.64
C GLU A 47 16.84 -8.44 -38.93
N LYS A 48 16.51 -9.68 -38.55
CA LYS A 48 17.33 -10.87 -38.78
C LYS A 48 16.95 -11.64 -40.05
N GLY A 49 16.03 -11.10 -40.85
CA GLY A 49 15.55 -11.75 -42.07
C GLY A 49 14.69 -12.99 -41.83
N LEU A 50 14.13 -13.16 -40.62
CA LEU A 50 13.25 -14.27 -40.25
C LEU A 50 11.79 -13.83 -40.40
N SER A 51 10.97 -14.66 -41.05
CA SER A 51 9.58 -14.31 -41.39
C SER A 51 8.61 -14.52 -40.24
N ASP A 52 8.96 -15.34 -39.24
CA ASP A 52 8.07 -15.69 -38.12
C ASP A 52 8.77 -15.74 -36.76
N ILE A 53 7.99 -15.49 -35.70
CA ILE A 53 8.45 -15.48 -34.30
C ILE A 53 8.92 -16.87 -33.86
N GLN A 54 8.35 -17.95 -34.41
CA GLN A 54 8.76 -19.33 -34.09
C GLN A 54 10.21 -19.59 -34.52
N GLN A 55 10.61 -19.12 -35.70
CA GLN A 55 11.98 -19.30 -36.20
C GLN A 55 12.99 -18.51 -35.38
N LEU A 56 12.63 -17.31 -34.92
CA LEU A 56 13.45 -16.52 -33.99
C LEU A 56 13.65 -17.26 -32.66
N LYS A 57 12.59 -17.89 -32.14
CA LYS A 57 12.67 -18.68 -30.90
C LYS A 57 13.55 -19.92 -31.07
N GLU A 58 13.53 -20.53 -32.25
CA GLU A 58 14.38 -21.69 -32.58
C GLU A 58 15.85 -21.30 -32.70
N GLN A 59 16.16 -20.18 -33.37
CA GLN A 59 17.53 -19.65 -33.45
C GLN A 59 18.11 -19.32 -32.07
N TYR A 60 17.27 -18.88 -31.12
CA TYR A 60 17.67 -18.52 -29.77
C TYR A 60 17.43 -19.63 -28.73
N LYS A 61 17.08 -20.85 -29.15
CA LYS A 61 16.68 -21.94 -28.26
C LYS A 61 17.75 -22.26 -27.21
N ASP A 62 19.01 -22.33 -27.61
CA ASP A 62 20.12 -22.66 -26.71
C ASP A 62 20.35 -21.57 -25.66
N ARG A 63 20.31 -20.31 -26.10
CA ARG A 63 20.44 -19.14 -25.20
C ARG A 63 19.25 -19.01 -24.24
N ILE A 64 18.05 -19.37 -24.69
CA ILE A 64 16.85 -19.44 -23.85
C ILE A 64 17.00 -20.56 -22.81
N ALA A 65 17.55 -21.71 -23.18
CA ALA A 65 17.80 -22.82 -22.26
C ALA A 65 18.85 -22.44 -21.20
N GLU A 66 19.94 -21.77 -21.60
CA GLU A 66 20.97 -21.29 -20.69
C GLU A 66 20.42 -20.27 -19.67
N LEU A 67 19.68 -19.26 -20.13
CA LEU A 67 19.06 -18.27 -19.25
C LEU A 67 18.00 -18.89 -18.32
N ARG A 68 17.29 -19.93 -18.77
CA ARG A 68 16.37 -20.70 -17.92
C ARG A 68 17.11 -21.48 -16.84
N GLN A 69 18.26 -22.07 -17.15
CA GLN A 69 19.11 -22.75 -16.17
C GLN A 69 19.70 -21.77 -15.15
N GLN A 70 20.13 -20.59 -15.59
CA GLN A 70 20.63 -19.53 -14.70
C GLN A 70 19.52 -18.93 -13.82
N ALA A 71 18.28 -18.92 -14.30
CA ALA A 71 17.12 -18.44 -13.54
C ALA A 71 16.52 -19.50 -12.60
N ILE A 72 17.05 -20.73 -12.56
CA ILE A 72 16.64 -21.76 -11.60
C ILE A 72 17.21 -21.41 -10.22
N VAL A 73 16.32 -20.97 -9.32
CA VAL A 73 16.63 -20.75 -7.92
C VAL A 73 16.28 -22.04 -7.14
N PRO A 74 17.24 -22.66 -6.43
CA PRO A 74 16.96 -23.85 -5.63
C PRO A 74 15.85 -23.57 -4.61
N GLY A 75 14.74 -24.31 -4.68
CA GLY A 75 13.59 -24.22 -3.77
C GLY A 75 12.27 -23.71 -4.37
N ALA A 76 12.28 -23.03 -5.53
CA ALA A 76 11.05 -22.51 -6.15
C ALA A 76 10.57 -23.28 -7.40
N THR A 77 11.49 -23.83 -8.21
CA THR A 77 11.15 -24.40 -9.54
C THR A 77 11.95 -25.64 -9.97
N GLY A 78 12.78 -26.24 -9.11
CA GLY A 78 13.58 -27.44 -9.43
C GLY A 78 13.24 -28.66 -8.57
N PRO A 79 13.41 -29.91 -9.05
CA PRO A 79 13.24 -31.10 -8.23
C PRO A 79 14.38 -31.23 -7.20
N LEU A 80 14.03 -31.63 -5.97
CA LEU A 80 15.00 -31.96 -4.92
C LEU A 80 15.52 -33.39 -5.16
N THR A 81 16.62 -33.56 -5.89
CA THR A 81 17.36 -34.82 -5.93
C THR A 81 18.75 -34.67 -5.34
N ALA A 82 18.94 -35.36 -4.21
CA ALA A 82 20.20 -35.56 -3.52
C ALA A 82 20.98 -36.71 -4.16
N THR A 83 22.25 -36.49 -4.52
CA THR A 83 23.33 -37.48 -4.77
C THR A 83 24.52 -36.68 -5.34
N THR A 84 25.81 -36.91 -5.10
CA THR A 84 26.62 -37.92 -4.39
C THR A 84 28.06 -37.41 -4.47
N SER A 85 28.84 -37.54 -3.40
CA SER A 85 30.31 -37.38 -3.44
C SER A 85 30.95 -38.43 -4.38
N PRO A 86 32.10 -38.11 -4.99
CA PRO A 86 33.33 -38.76 -4.52
C PRO A 86 34.56 -37.84 -4.48
N SER A 87 35.37 -38.01 -3.43
CA SER A 87 36.82 -37.73 -3.40
C SER A 87 37.56 -39.02 -3.86
N PRO A 88 38.87 -39.08 -4.18
CA PRO A 88 39.96 -38.28 -3.59
C PRO A 88 41.14 -37.89 -4.52
N SER A 89 41.94 -36.90 -4.10
CA SER A 89 43.41 -37.06 -3.98
C SER A 89 44.05 -35.82 -3.35
N THR A 90 44.88 -36.12 -2.35
CA THR A 90 45.70 -35.31 -1.46
C THR A 90 46.81 -34.51 -2.15
N SER A 91 47.10 -33.29 -1.66
CA SER A 91 48.43 -32.85 -1.21
C SER A 91 48.36 -31.49 -0.53
N ALA A 92 49.20 -31.32 0.48
CA ALA A 92 49.09 -30.40 1.61
C ALA A 92 49.64 -28.98 1.38
N SER A 93 49.09 -28.00 2.11
CA SER A 93 49.81 -26.86 2.71
C SER A 93 48.93 -26.11 3.73
N PRO A 94 49.52 -25.42 4.73
CA PRO A 94 48.94 -25.29 6.06
C PRO A 94 47.95 -24.13 6.21
N SER A 95 47.06 -24.33 7.18
CA SER A 95 45.94 -23.49 7.61
C SER A 95 46.29 -22.02 7.84
N ALA A 96 45.72 -21.14 7.02
CA ALA A 96 45.21 -19.86 7.49
C ALA A 96 43.72 -20.07 7.76
N SER A 97 43.34 -20.05 9.03
CA SER A 97 41.95 -20.13 9.49
C SER A 97 41.15 -18.94 8.95
N ALA A 98 40.48 -19.14 7.82
CA ALA A 98 39.41 -18.27 7.36
C ALA A 98 38.21 -18.51 8.30
N SER A 99 37.97 -17.57 9.21
CA SER A 99 36.77 -17.53 10.02
C SER A 99 35.53 -17.60 9.13
N PRO A 100 34.46 -18.30 9.53
CA PRO A 100 33.20 -18.25 8.82
C PRO A 100 32.70 -16.79 8.76
N PRO A 101 31.97 -16.40 7.69
CA PRO A 101 31.37 -15.08 7.66
C PRO A 101 30.51 -14.90 8.92
N PRO A 102 30.59 -13.73 9.59
CA PRO A 102 29.79 -13.50 10.77
C PRO A 102 28.31 -13.72 10.42
N PRO A 103 27.50 -14.32 11.33
CA PRO A 103 26.06 -14.33 11.17
C PRO A 103 25.59 -12.90 10.89
N PRO A 104 24.55 -12.68 10.07
CA PRO A 104 24.05 -11.35 9.78
C PRO A 104 23.88 -10.64 11.13
N GLN A 105 24.68 -9.59 11.33
CA GLN A 105 24.52 -8.74 12.49
C GLN A 105 23.05 -8.35 12.50
N PRO A 106 22.35 -8.41 13.65
CA PRO A 106 21.03 -7.82 13.74
C PRO A 106 21.23 -6.38 13.28
N GLY A 107 20.72 -6.06 12.08
CA GLY A 107 20.79 -4.72 11.54
C GLY A 107 20.32 -3.79 12.65
N SER A 108 21.05 -2.70 12.85
CA SER A 108 20.64 -1.67 13.80
C SER A 108 19.12 -1.51 13.73
N PRO A 109 18.38 -1.50 14.85
CA PRO A 109 16.90 -1.41 14.85
C PRO A 109 16.34 -0.14 14.16
N SER A 110 17.24 0.73 13.67
CA SER A 110 17.00 1.96 12.94
C SER A 110 17.29 1.87 11.43
N ALA A 111 17.63 0.69 10.88
CA ALA A 111 17.81 0.56 9.43
C ALA A 111 16.43 0.41 8.76
N PRO A 112 16.06 1.28 7.80
CA PRO A 112 14.77 1.19 7.14
C PRO A 112 14.66 -0.11 6.33
N PRO A 113 13.51 -0.78 6.35
CA PRO A 113 13.30 -1.98 5.55
C PRO A 113 13.38 -1.66 4.05
N PRO A 114 13.72 -2.65 3.21
CA PRO A 114 13.90 -2.43 1.77
C PRO A 114 12.61 -1.87 1.14
N GLY A 115 12.75 -0.75 0.43
CA GLY A 115 11.64 -0.07 -0.25
C GLY A 115 11.05 1.13 0.49
N VAL A 116 11.39 1.33 1.77
CA VAL A 116 10.92 2.48 2.55
C VAL A 116 11.90 3.64 2.39
N LYS A 117 11.43 4.73 1.80
CA LYS A 117 12.21 5.98 1.66
C LYS A 117 12.16 6.74 2.98
N THR A 118 13.32 7.03 3.56
CA THR A 118 13.46 7.95 4.70
C THR A 118 13.68 9.38 4.21
N LEU A 119 13.70 10.36 5.12
CA LEU A 119 13.91 11.77 4.77
C LEU A 119 15.26 11.97 4.06
N SER A 120 16.28 11.20 4.45
CA SER A 120 17.60 11.18 3.82
C SER A 120 17.58 10.90 2.31
N SER A 121 16.56 10.22 1.79
CA SER A 121 16.38 9.98 0.35
C SER A 121 15.94 11.23 -0.42
N PHE A 122 15.40 12.24 0.27
CA PHE A 122 14.84 13.44 -0.34
C PHE A 122 15.70 14.68 -0.06
N LEU A 123 16.16 14.81 1.19
CA LEU A 123 16.95 15.93 1.69
C LEU A 123 18.13 15.41 2.51
N ASP A 124 19.26 16.11 2.45
CA ASP A 124 20.45 15.78 3.22
C ASP A 124 20.27 16.19 4.69
N VAL A 125 19.85 15.25 5.54
CA VAL A 125 19.49 15.44 6.96
C VAL A 125 20.53 16.23 7.77
N PRO A 126 21.85 15.92 7.73
CA PRO A 126 22.84 16.69 8.48
C PRO A 126 22.94 18.15 8.02
N LYS A 127 22.74 18.45 6.74
CA LYS A 127 22.78 19.83 6.22
C LYS A 127 21.54 20.62 6.58
N ILE A 128 20.35 20.02 6.50
CA ILE A 128 19.11 20.74 6.81
C ILE A 128 18.94 20.98 8.31
N ARG A 129 19.56 20.17 9.17
CA ARG A 129 19.49 20.33 10.64
C ARG A 129 20.09 21.66 11.13
N THR A 130 21.02 22.26 10.38
CA THR A 130 21.62 23.56 10.72
C THR A 130 20.81 24.75 10.22
N LEU A 131 19.80 24.53 9.38
CA LEU A 131 18.97 25.58 8.78
C LEU A 131 17.77 25.91 9.68
N PRO A 132 17.24 27.13 9.62
CA PRO A 132 16.01 27.48 10.31
C PRO A 132 14.79 26.78 9.70
N GLU A 133 13.76 26.56 10.51
CA GLU A 133 12.53 25.85 10.13
C GLU A 133 11.91 26.35 8.82
N LYS A 134 11.83 27.68 8.63
CA LYS A 134 11.25 28.29 7.42
C LYS A 134 11.99 27.90 6.13
N GLU A 135 13.31 27.77 6.19
CA GLU A 135 14.12 27.36 5.04
C GLU A 135 13.91 25.88 4.74
N ILE A 136 13.81 25.04 5.76
CA ILE A 136 13.49 23.61 5.62
C ILE A 136 12.12 23.45 4.94
N GLN A 137 11.10 24.19 5.39
CA GLN A 137 9.78 24.17 4.76
C GLN A 137 9.81 24.62 3.30
N ALA A 138 10.61 25.65 2.97
CA ALA A 138 10.76 26.14 1.60
C ALA A 138 11.47 25.11 0.70
N LEU A 139 12.53 24.47 1.19
CA LEU A 139 13.23 23.39 0.49
C LEU A 139 12.30 22.20 0.24
N TRP A 140 11.48 21.83 1.22
CA TRP A 140 10.51 20.75 1.09
C TRP A 140 9.46 21.04 0.01
N ARG A 141 8.91 22.26 0.02
CA ARG A 141 7.98 22.71 -1.03
C ARG A 141 8.62 22.70 -2.40
N LEU A 142 9.83 23.24 -2.53
CA LEU A 142 10.56 23.29 -3.80
C LEU A 142 10.87 21.89 -4.35
N ARG A 143 11.20 20.93 -3.46
CA ARG A 143 11.52 19.55 -3.85
C ARG A 143 10.37 18.86 -4.58
N HIS A 144 9.14 19.14 -4.14
CA HIS A 144 7.93 18.49 -4.64
C HIS A 144 7.14 19.34 -5.65
N ALA A 145 7.49 20.63 -5.81
CA ALA A 145 6.79 21.56 -6.70
C ALA A 145 6.71 21.12 -8.17
N SER A 146 7.67 20.33 -8.66
CA SER A 146 7.67 19.85 -10.05
C SER A 146 6.66 18.75 -10.34
N ASN A 147 6.14 18.07 -9.30
CA ASN A 147 5.19 16.98 -9.47
C ASN A 147 3.75 17.46 -9.16
N PRO A 148 2.89 17.62 -10.17
CA PRO A 148 1.52 18.11 -10.00
C PRO A 148 0.64 17.16 -9.18
N GLN A 149 0.99 15.88 -9.11
CA GLN A 149 0.27 14.86 -8.36
C GLN A 149 0.76 14.69 -6.93
N SER A 150 1.78 15.43 -6.55
CA SER A 150 2.32 15.36 -5.20
C SER A 150 1.53 16.24 -4.25
N ILE A 151 1.30 15.71 -3.06
CA ILE A 151 0.83 16.47 -1.90
C ILE A 151 2.03 16.61 -0.99
N HIS A 152 2.31 17.81 -0.51
CA HIS A 152 3.39 18.01 0.45
C HIS A 152 2.96 19.06 1.46
N PHE A 153 3.33 18.87 2.71
CA PHE A 153 2.99 19.76 3.80
C PHE A 153 3.98 19.60 4.95
N THR A 154 3.90 20.51 5.90
CA THR A 154 4.69 20.50 7.11
C THR A 154 3.77 20.63 8.31
N LEU A 155 4.07 19.91 9.38
CA LEU A 155 3.18 19.81 10.53
C LEU A 155 3.99 19.93 11.83
N PRO A 156 3.51 20.66 12.85
CA PRO A 156 4.18 20.73 14.15
C PRO A 156 4.26 19.35 14.81
N ALA A 157 5.40 19.02 15.44
CA ALA A 157 5.58 17.70 16.05
C ALA A 157 4.58 17.44 17.18
N THR A 158 4.10 18.48 17.87
CA THR A 158 3.03 18.39 18.87
C THR A 158 1.73 17.85 18.28
N THR A 159 1.27 18.42 17.16
CA THR A 159 0.08 17.97 16.44
C THR A 159 0.27 16.55 15.89
N PHE A 160 1.46 16.24 15.39
CA PHE A 160 1.75 14.91 14.87
C PHE A 160 1.71 13.85 15.97
N SER A 161 2.19 14.17 17.17
CA SER A 161 2.20 13.25 18.30
C SER A 161 0.78 12.85 18.72
N GLN A 162 -0.16 13.80 18.72
CA GLN A 162 -1.58 13.54 18.96
C GLN A 162 -2.17 12.65 17.87
N LEU A 163 -1.95 13.02 16.61
CA LEU A 163 -2.35 12.23 15.45
C LEU A 163 -1.83 10.78 15.54
N LEU A 164 -0.56 10.61 15.87
CA LEU A 164 0.09 9.30 15.96
C LEU A 164 -0.48 8.46 17.11
N ALA A 165 -0.79 9.06 18.25
CA ALA A 165 -1.43 8.37 19.36
C ALA A 165 -2.81 7.83 18.96
N SER A 166 -3.65 8.68 18.36
CA SER A 166 -4.96 8.29 17.83
C SER A 166 -4.84 7.24 16.72
N ALA A 167 -3.87 7.38 15.81
CA ALA A 167 -3.60 6.44 14.72
C ALA A 167 -3.17 5.05 15.21
N LYS A 168 -2.47 4.97 16.34
CA LYS A 168 -2.10 3.68 16.96
C LYS A 168 -3.29 2.97 17.60
N GLN A 169 -4.23 3.73 18.15
CA GLN A 169 -5.47 3.18 18.72
C GLN A 169 -6.48 2.81 17.63
N HIS A 170 -6.54 3.61 16.57
CA HIS A 170 -7.49 3.51 15.47
C HIS A 170 -6.75 3.44 14.13
N PRO A 171 -6.11 2.30 13.81
CA PRO A 171 -5.23 2.18 12.63
C PRO A 171 -5.96 2.23 11.29
N SER A 172 -7.27 2.06 11.28
CA SER A 172 -8.09 2.11 10.07
C SER A 172 -9.39 2.86 10.30
N PHE A 173 -9.85 3.56 9.27
CA PHE A 173 -11.11 4.29 9.30
C PHE A 173 -11.71 4.41 7.90
N VAL A 174 -12.89 5.02 7.79
CA VAL A 174 -13.53 5.33 6.51
C VAL A 174 -13.83 6.82 6.46
N LEU A 175 -13.53 7.45 5.33
CA LEU A 175 -13.77 8.88 5.12
C LEU A 175 -14.63 9.11 3.87
N PRO A 176 -15.60 10.02 3.93
CA PRO A 176 -16.42 10.38 2.78
C PRO A 176 -15.75 11.48 1.95
N VAL A 177 -15.83 11.36 0.63
CA VAL A 177 -15.53 12.41 -0.34
C VAL A 177 -16.83 12.79 -1.05
N PRO A 178 -17.29 14.05 -0.95
CA PRO A 178 -18.49 14.47 -1.66
C PRO A 178 -18.31 14.37 -3.18
N ARG A 179 -19.30 13.79 -3.86
CA ARG A 179 -19.41 13.72 -5.33
C ARG A 179 -20.73 14.36 -5.76
N GLU A 180 -20.65 15.17 -6.80
CA GLU A 180 -21.83 15.67 -7.50
C GLU A 180 -22.29 14.59 -8.48
N LEU A 181 -23.49 14.04 -8.27
CA LEU A 181 -24.10 13.18 -9.28
C LEU A 181 -24.71 14.05 -10.39
N PRO A 182 -24.49 13.71 -11.67
CA PRO A 182 -25.26 14.28 -12.76
C PRO A 182 -26.76 14.01 -12.54
N ALA A 183 -27.59 15.03 -12.78
CA ALA A 183 -29.03 15.00 -12.48
C ALA A 183 -29.79 13.82 -13.13
N GLU A 184 -29.27 13.25 -14.22
CA GLU A 184 -29.89 12.14 -14.94
C GLU A 184 -29.81 10.79 -14.19
N GLU A 185 -28.73 10.54 -13.43
CA GLU A 185 -28.59 9.32 -12.62
C GLU A 185 -29.31 9.45 -11.27
N ALA A 186 -29.39 10.66 -10.71
CA ALA A 186 -30.15 10.94 -9.50
C ALA A 186 -31.67 10.74 -9.70
N ALA A 187 -32.19 10.99 -10.91
CA ALA A 187 -33.59 10.74 -11.26
C ALA A 187 -33.92 9.24 -11.40
N ALA A 188 -32.94 8.41 -11.76
CA ALA A 188 -33.11 6.97 -11.92
C ALA A 188 -33.03 6.19 -10.59
N ALA A 189 -32.32 6.72 -9.59
CA ALA A 189 -32.16 6.11 -8.28
C ALA A 189 -33.25 6.50 -7.26
N ALA A 190 -34.11 7.47 -7.58
CA ALA A 190 -35.18 7.90 -6.70
C ALA A 190 -36.40 6.96 -6.77
N PRO A 191 -36.91 6.42 -5.65
CA PRO A 191 -38.21 5.79 -5.62
C PRO A 191 -39.28 6.82 -6.02
N GLN A 192 -40.11 6.47 -7.01
CA GLN A 192 -41.24 7.30 -7.45
C GLN A 192 -42.15 7.61 -6.26
N GLY A 193 -42.08 8.83 -5.72
CA GLY A 193 -42.97 9.25 -4.63
C GLY A 193 -42.54 10.46 -3.79
N GLN A 194 -41.30 10.95 -3.89
CA GLN A 194 -40.88 12.15 -3.12
C GLN A 194 -40.39 13.26 -4.04
N GLN A 195 -41.34 14.12 -4.44
CA GLN A 195 -41.04 15.43 -5.01
C GLN A 195 -40.64 16.36 -3.87
N GLY A 196 -39.35 16.68 -3.76
CA GLY A 196 -38.87 17.68 -2.81
C GLY A 196 -37.51 17.43 -2.16
N ALA A 197 -36.50 17.00 -2.92
CA ALA A 197 -35.11 17.09 -2.47
C ALA A 197 -34.19 17.44 -3.65
N THR A 198 -33.80 18.71 -3.69
CA THR A 198 -32.65 19.26 -4.40
C THR A 198 -31.41 18.36 -4.25
N SER A 199 -30.75 18.05 -5.36
CA SER A 199 -29.37 17.52 -5.44
C SER A 199 -29.03 16.42 -4.41
N GLN A 200 -29.27 15.14 -4.73
CA GLN A 200 -28.71 14.04 -3.94
C GLN A 200 -27.19 14.02 -4.10
N GLN A 201 -26.49 14.65 -3.16
CA GLN A 201 -25.03 14.62 -3.07
C GLN A 201 -24.62 13.21 -2.64
N ALA A 202 -23.91 12.48 -3.52
CA ALA A 202 -23.44 11.15 -3.22
C ALA A 202 -22.05 11.23 -2.59
N ALA A 203 -21.83 10.56 -1.47
CA ALA A 203 -20.51 10.47 -0.88
C ALA A 203 -19.79 9.19 -1.36
N GLU A 204 -18.61 9.34 -1.94
CA GLU A 204 -17.72 8.21 -2.20
C GLU A 204 -16.89 7.93 -0.95
N LEU A 205 -17.06 6.73 -0.39
CA LEU A 205 -16.32 6.32 0.79
C LEU A 205 -14.93 5.81 0.42
N HIS A 206 -13.95 6.21 1.23
CA HIS A 206 -12.55 5.83 1.09
C HIS A 206 -12.06 5.19 2.38
N TYR A 207 -11.43 4.03 2.25
CA TYR A 207 -10.78 3.35 3.35
C TYR A 207 -9.43 4.00 3.63
N LEU A 208 -9.26 4.42 4.87
CA LEU A 208 -8.03 4.97 5.44
C LEU A 208 -7.32 3.85 6.20
N GLN A 209 -6.00 3.75 6.03
CA GLN A 209 -5.16 2.86 6.82
C GLN A 209 -3.81 3.50 7.16
N PHE A 210 -3.40 3.38 8.42
CA PHE A 210 -2.06 3.72 8.90
C PHE A 210 -1.15 2.49 8.94
N SER A 211 0.09 2.69 8.56
CA SER A 211 1.18 1.72 8.68
C SER A 211 2.43 2.41 9.24
N HIS A 212 3.22 1.65 9.99
CA HIS A 212 4.41 2.17 10.68
C HIS A 212 5.63 1.36 10.23
N PRO A 213 6.10 1.58 8.99
CA PRO A 213 7.20 0.80 8.43
C PRO A 213 8.55 1.04 9.12
N HIS A 214 8.73 2.19 9.77
CA HIS A 214 9.97 2.57 10.45
C HIS A 214 9.65 3.45 11.66
N VAL A 215 10.57 3.56 12.62
CA VAL A 215 10.42 4.37 13.84
C VAL A 215 10.11 5.84 13.53
N ASP A 216 10.84 6.41 12.56
CA ASP A 216 10.68 7.81 12.14
C ASP A 216 9.73 8.00 10.94
N THR A 217 9.05 6.94 10.48
CA THR A 217 8.24 6.99 9.26
C THR A 217 6.87 6.36 9.49
N THR A 218 5.82 7.18 9.35
CA THR A 218 4.43 6.71 9.34
C THR A 218 3.87 6.87 7.94
N THR A 219 3.21 5.84 7.41
CA THR A 219 2.59 5.88 6.07
C THR A 219 1.08 5.71 6.19
N LEU A 220 0.36 6.65 5.60
CA LEU A 220 -1.09 6.73 5.49
C LEU A 220 -1.51 6.37 4.07
N MET A 221 -2.44 5.45 3.93
CA MET A 221 -2.92 4.92 2.65
C MET A 221 -4.42 5.17 2.54
N PHE A 222 -4.84 5.69 1.39
CA PHE A 222 -6.25 5.82 1.01
C PHE A 222 -6.56 4.90 -0.16
N THR A 223 -7.64 4.15 -0.02
CA THR A 223 -8.14 3.22 -1.03
C THR A 223 -9.64 3.45 -1.21
N THR A 224 -10.15 3.48 -2.44
CA THR A 224 -11.60 3.57 -2.64
C THR A 224 -12.26 2.31 -2.09
N LEU A 225 -13.42 2.46 -1.44
CA LEU A 225 -14.11 1.31 -0.85
C LEU A 225 -14.54 0.31 -1.95
N ALA A 226 -14.85 0.81 -3.16
CA ALA A 226 -15.11 -0.02 -4.33
C ALA A 226 -13.92 -0.94 -4.67
N GLU A 227 -12.71 -0.38 -4.80
CA GLU A 227 -11.49 -1.17 -5.09
C GLU A 227 -11.19 -2.17 -3.97
N PHE A 228 -11.37 -1.74 -2.71
CA PHE A 228 -11.17 -2.60 -1.55
C PHE A 228 -12.16 -3.77 -1.53
N LYS A 229 -13.44 -3.56 -1.86
CA LYS A 229 -14.42 -4.65 -1.98
C LYS A 229 -14.10 -5.61 -3.12
N LEU A 230 -13.55 -5.12 -4.22
CA LEU A 230 -13.20 -5.93 -5.39
C LEU A 230 -11.92 -6.77 -5.17
N ARG A 231 -10.91 -6.23 -4.48
CA ARG A 231 -9.59 -6.86 -4.37
C ARG A 231 -9.15 -7.24 -2.95
N GLY A 232 -9.88 -6.82 -1.92
CA GLY A 232 -9.54 -7.06 -0.52
C GLY A 232 -8.14 -6.56 -0.18
N GLU A 233 -7.32 -7.45 0.36
CA GLU A 233 -5.93 -7.18 0.76
C GLU A 233 -5.00 -6.79 -0.40
N PHE A 234 -5.36 -7.11 -1.65
CA PHE A 234 -4.59 -6.75 -2.83
C PHE A 234 -5.04 -5.42 -3.46
N ALA A 235 -5.95 -4.70 -2.79
CA ALA A 235 -6.39 -3.40 -3.26
C ALA A 235 -5.22 -2.41 -3.23
N SER A 236 -4.98 -1.78 -4.38
CA SER A 236 -3.91 -0.80 -4.49
C SER A 236 -4.44 0.58 -4.04
N PRO A 237 -3.80 1.26 -3.08
CA PRO A 237 -4.22 2.59 -2.67
C PRO A 237 -4.11 3.58 -3.84
N HIS A 238 -5.01 4.55 -3.89
CA HIS A 238 -4.92 5.64 -4.87
C HIS A 238 -4.09 6.80 -4.34
N THR A 239 -4.04 7.00 -3.03
CA THR A 239 -3.22 8.05 -2.41
C THR A 239 -2.40 7.43 -1.30
N THR A 240 -1.09 7.65 -1.33
CA THR A 240 -0.17 7.25 -0.26
C THR A 240 0.54 8.48 0.25
N ILE A 241 0.48 8.72 1.55
CA ILE A 241 1.13 9.82 2.24
C ILE A 241 2.08 9.22 3.26
N THR A 242 3.24 9.82 3.41
CA THR A 242 4.25 9.39 4.37
C THR A 242 4.68 10.61 5.18
N PHE A 243 4.89 10.40 6.46
CA PHE A 243 5.27 11.41 7.44
C PHE A 243 6.67 11.07 7.96
N HIS A 244 7.58 12.01 7.87
CA HIS A 244 8.96 11.91 8.32
C HIS A 244 9.15 12.68 9.63
N GLN A 245 9.49 11.95 10.69
CA GLN A 245 9.62 12.45 12.06
C GLN A 245 11.07 12.77 12.45
N GLU A 246 12.02 12.62 11.53
CA GLU A 246 13.47 12.78 11.79
C GLU A 246 13.88 14.20 12.28
N LEU A 247 13.02 15.20 12.07
CA LEU A 247 13.20 16.60 12.51
C LEU A 247 12.28 16.99 13.69
N ALA A 248 11.48 16.05 14.20
CA ALA A 248 10.49 16.33 15.23
C ALA A 248 11.13 16.82 16.54
N GLN A 249 12.23 16.19 16.96
CA GLN A 249 12.90 16.51 18.22
C GLN A 249 13.74 17.80 18.15
N SER A 250 14.32 18.11 16.99
CA SER A 250 15.25 19.23 16.83
C SER A 250 14.57 20.54 16.42
N HIS A 251 13.57 20.46 15.53
CA HIS A 251 12.91 21.63 14.93
C HIS A 251 11.41 21.68 15.20
N ASN A 252 10.86 20.77 16.03
CA ASN A 252 9.41 20.63 16.24
C ASN A 252 8.64 20.48 14.91
N LEU A 253 9.27 19.84 13.92
CA LEU A 253 8.77 19.79 12.55
C LEU A 253 8.68 18.36 12.04
N VAL A 254 7.52 18.01 11.47
CA VAL A 254 7.29 16.77 10.74
C VAL A 254 7.02 17.13 9.28
N LEU A 255 7.69 16.44 8.38
CA LEU A 255 7.56 16.65 6.94
C LEU A 255 6.66 15.57 6.35
N GLY A 256 5.61 15.98 5.64
CA GLY A 256 4.68 15.09 4.98
C GLY A 256 4.78 15.20 3.46
N GLN A 257 4.71 14.06 2.78
CA GLN A 257 4.62 13.96 1.33
C GLN A 257 3.70 12.83 0.95
N GLY A 258 2.93 13.04 -0.11
CA GLY A 258 2.09 12.03 -0.70
C GLY A 258 2.10 12.09 -2.21
N LEU A 259 1.63 10.98 -2.78
CA LEU A 259 1.48 10.78 -4.20
C LEU A 259 0.07 10.28 -4.46
N VAL A 260 -0.60 10.92 -5.41
CA VAL A 260 -1.88 10.45 -5.96
C VAL A 260 -1.60 9.69 -7.26
N VAL A 261 -2.13 8.48 -7.37
CA VAL A 261 -1.99 7.62 -8.54
C VAL A 261 -2.99 8.07 -9.61
N GLU A 262 -2.51 8.28 -10.85
CA GLU A 262 -3.36 8.59 -12.01
C GLU A 262 -4.36 7.48 -12.30
N ASN A 263 -5.46 7.86 -12.96
CA ASN A 263 -6.45 6.92 -13.50
C ASN A 263 -7.24 6.12 -12.44
N LYS A 264 -7.31 6.62 -11.20
CA LYS A 264 -8.12 6.02 -10.12
C LYS A 264 -9.34 6.85 -9.72
N ASN A 265 -9.78 7.76 -10.58
CA ASN A 265 -10.92 8.66 -10.35
C ASN A 265 -10.81 9.53 -9.08
N VAL A 266 -9.61 9.72 -8.55
CA VAL A 266 -9.34 10.58 -7.39
C VAL A 266 -8.42 11.71 -7.85
N THR A 267 -8.85 12.95 -7.62
CA THR A 267 -8.05 14.13 -7.93
C THR A 267 -7.13 14.49 -6.76
N VAL A 268 -6.14 15.35 -7.01
CA VAL A 268 -5.30 15.90 -5.94
C VAL A 268 -6.12 16.70 -4.94
N HIS A 269 -7.21 17.33 -5.38
CA HIS A 269 -8.15 18.04 -4.52
C HIS A 269 -8.87 17.08 -3.57
N ASP A 270 -9.39 15.96 -4.07
CA ASP A 270 -10.04 14.92 -3.26
C ASP A 270 -9.06 14.32 -2.24
N ALA A 271 -7.81 14.10 -2.65
CA ALA A 271 -6.77 13.62 -1.75
C ALA A 271 -6.41 14.66 -0.66
N ARG A 272 -6.43 15.96 -0.96
CA ARG A 272 -6.29 17.01 0.06
C ARG A 272 -7.48 17.02 1.02
N TRP A 273 -8.69 16.88 0.51
CA TRP A 273 -9.90 16.75 1.31
C TRP A 273 -9.79 15.59 2.30
N LEU A 274 -9.42 14.40 1.83
CA LEU A 274 -9.21 13.22 2.67
C LEU A 274 -8.19 13.46 3.80
N VAL A 275 -7.12 14.19 3.53
CA VAL A 275 -6.12 14.56 4.56
C VAL A 275 -6.72 15.51 5.59
N MET A 276 -7.51 16.51 5.16
CA MET A 276 -8.18 17.43 6.07
C MET A 276 -9.19 16.70 6.96
N CYS A 277 -9.98 15.78 6.38
CA CYS A 277 -10.88 14.90 7.11
C CYS A 277 -10.10 14.07 8.14
N MET A 278 -9.06 13.35 7.72
CA MET A 278 -8.21 12.57 8.60
C MET A 278 -7.68 13.42 9.77
N GLN A 279 -7.15 14.62 9.50
CA GLN A 279 -6.67 15.51 10.55
C GLN A 279 -7.78 15.87 11.54
N LYS A 280 -8.98 16.22 11.06
CA LYS A 280 -10.10 16.57 11.94
C LYS A 280 -10.60 15.38 12.77
N PHE A 281 -10.62 14.17 12.26
CA PHE A 281 -11.05 12.99 13.03
C PHE A 281 -9.99 12.53 14.04
N TYR A 282 -8.70 12.66 13.73
CA TYR A 282 -7.62 12.09 14.55
C TYR A 282 -6.91 13.08 15.48
N VAL A 283 -6.94 14.38 15.19
CA VAL A 283 -6.30 15.41 16.04
C VAL A 283 -7.34 15.99 17.00
N GLN A 284 -7.20 15.67 18.29
CA GLN A 284 -8.13 16.09 19.33
C GLN A 284 -8.23 17.63 19.41
N SER A 285 -9.46 18.14 19.37
CA SER A 285 -9.83 19.53 19.67
C SER A 285 -11.14 19.51 20.47
N ASP A 286 -11.49 20.58 21.18
CA ASP A 286 -12.68 20.60 22.05
C ASP A 286 -14.01 20.33 21.32
N GLN A 287 -14.02 20.51 20.00
CA GLN A 287 -15.17 20.25 19.13
C GLN A 287 -15.19 18.81 18.56
N ASN A 288 -14.28 17.94 18.99
CA ASN A 288 -13.97 16.67 18.35
C ASN A 288 -14.59 15.45 19.03
N GLN A 289 -15.36 15.61 20.11
CA GLN A 289 -15.90 14.46 20.87
C GLN A 289 -16.77 13.55 19.99
N ALA A 290 -17.70 14.11 19.22
CA ALA A 290 -18.58 13.34 18.34
C ALA A 290 -17.82 12.54 17.26
N ARG A 291 -16.72 13.10 16.75
CA ARG A 291 -15.85 12.48 15.74
C ARG A 291 -14.94 11.41 16.36
N SER A 292 -14.41 11.66 17.56
CA SER A 292 -13.69 10.66 18.34
C SER A 292 -14.58 9.46 18.66
N ASP A 293 -15.84 9.71 19.05
CA ASP A 293 -16.82 8.66 19.30
C ASP A 293 -17.09 7.82 18.03
N LEU A 294 -17.18 8.46 16.86
CA LEU A 294 -17.29 7.76 15.56
C LEU A 294 -16.08 6.89 15.26
N LEU A 295 -14.88 7.39 15.57
CA LEU A 295 -13.63 6.65 15.39
C LEU A 295 -13.55 5.42 16.32
N ASP A 296 -13.96 5.59 17.58
CA ASP A 296 -14.09 4.53 18.58
C ASP A 296 -15.12 3.46 18.17
N MET A 297 -16.32 3.89 17.77
CA MET A 297 -17.39 3.01 17.30
C MET A 297 -16.94 2.18 16.09
N PHE A 298 -16.30 2.82 15.11
CA PHE A 298 -15.78 2.12 13.94
C PHE A 298 -14.71 1.08 14.31
N THR A 299 -13.77 1.46 15.17
CA THR A 299 -12.66 0.57 15.58
C THR A 299 -13.15 -0.64 16.36
N ARG A 300 -14.21 -0.49 17.15
CA ARG A 300 -14.84 -1.59 17.90
C ARG A 300 -15.78 -2.44 17.05
N GLY A 301 -16.12 -1.98 15.83
CA GLY A 301 -17.14 -2.62 14.99
C GLY A 301 -18.55 -2.49 15.59
N ASP A 302 -18.84 -1.37 16.25
CA ASP A 302 -20.15 -1.12 16.86
C ASP A 302 -21.21 -0.90 15.77
N SER A 303 -22.35 -1.59 15.91
CA SER A 303 -23.54 -1.42 15.08
C SER A 303 -24.17 -0.03 15.17
N ALA A 304 -23.84 0.75 16.21
CA ALA A 304 -24.27 2.15 16.35
C ALA A 304 -23.57 3.10 15.37
N PHE A 305 -22.52 2.65 14.67
CA PHE A 305 -21.85 3.44 13.65
C PHE A 305 -22.77 3.70 12.45
N GLN A 306 -23.02 4.97 12.16
CA GLN A 306 -23.88 5.43 11.06
C GLN A 306 -23.07 6.22 10.04
N VAL A 307 -23.21 5.86 8.77
CA VAL A 307 -22.47 6.48 7.66
C VAL A 307 -22.99 7.90 7.40
N GLU A 308 -24.28 8.14 7.60
CA GLU A 308 -24.90 9.44 7.47
C GLU A 308 -24.27 10.44 8.45
N ARG A 309 -24.12 10.04 9.71
CA ARG A 309 -23.45 10.87 10.73
C ARG A 309 -21.98 11.14 10.41
N LEU A 310 -21.29 10.19 9.80
CA LEU A 310 -19.92 10.38 9.31
C LEU A 310 -19.88 11.46 8.21
N ILE A 311 -20.80 11.42 7.25
CA ILE A 311 -20.91 12.41 6.18
C ILE A 311 -21.19 13.78 6.76
N ASP A 312 -22.17 13.92 7.65
CA ASP A 312 -22.50 15.19 8.31
C ASP A 312 -21.30 15.78 9.05
N GLU A 313 -20.58 14.97 9.84
CA GLU A 313 -19.41 15.43 10.60
C GLU A 313 -18.21 15.78 9.70
N ALA A 314 -18.13 15.16 8.52
CA ALA A 314 -17.14 15.45 7.50
C ALA A 314 -17.51 16.66 6.63
N GLU A 315 -18.79 17.03 6.50
CA GLU A 315 -19.22 18.23 5.77
C GLU A 315 -19.12 19.50 6.63
N LYS A 316 -19.30 19.38 7.95
CA LYS A 316 -18.91 20.44 8.93
C LYS A 316 -17.44 20.83 8.88
N ILE A 317 -16.68 20.26 7.95
CA ILE A 317 -15.29 20.59 7.71
C ILE A 317 -15.15 21.88 6.90
N LEU A 318 -16.15 22.23 6.08
CA LEU A 318 -16.31 23.49 5.36
C LEU A 318 -16.66 24.65 6.33
#